data_AF-A0A097PKH3-F1
#
_entry.id   AF-A0A097PKH3-F1
#
_cell.length_a   1.000
_cell.length_b   1.000
_cell.length_c   1.000
_cell.angle_alpha   90.00
_cell.angle_beta   90.00
_cell.angle_gamma   90.00
#
_symmetry.space_group_name_H-M   'P 1'
#
loop_
_entity.id
_entity.type
_entity.pdbx_description
1 polymer ?
#
loop_
_entity_poly.entity_id
_entity_poly.type
_entity_poly.pdbx_seq_one_letter_code
_entity_poly.pdbx_strand_id
1 'polypeptide(L)'
;SVVVPKSTCYAFDNTSRIVDFTEWIGHHFEYDGKDLVVRFCKDVETRSQQGYVDFGRYNHFVAGSGNVNFVQGYYRGDLSSCETTYDKLGRMAQVNIICGKCLNGNCKGELGCICSVTYDSTLCWVQIDLAIPCEKPGPRIFEGFTVGFNPRSWEIVANGITQLGYERVHPEFSFGTEQTHLSLYMTARSSLSGLVGKPNVKVNPDNGLDIHLSGSGAHGNSPTTLSPTILVVNWICEKARGSPYEVTISIPAEGYEPVEFILTKTCEYKQSGWATFGIFSCIFMVLSTAFCCGGFYYKSRFEGLDALPGMTILSACLETVSSENNQTSWDERNYGSI
;
A
#
# COMPACT_ATOMS: atom_id res chain seq x y z
N SER A 1 5.90 15.30 -7.10
CA SER A 1 5.06 14.67 -6.06
C SER A 1 5.81 14.53 -4.75
N VAL A 2 5.09 14.49 -3.63
CA VAL A 2 5.65 14.12 -2.33
C VAL A 2 5.37 12.65 -2.06
N VAL A 3 6.45 11.87 -1.94
CA VAL A 3 6.39 10.42 -1.70
C VAL A 3 6.42 10.16 -0.20
N VAL A 4 5.72 9.10 0.23
CA VAL A 4 5.75 8.68 1.63
C VAL A 4 7.20 8.42 2.08
N PRO A 5 7.63 8.97 3.23
CA PRO A 5 8.93 8.65 3.78
C PRO A 5 9.09 7.14 3.98
N LYS A 6 10.33 6.67 3.97
CA LYS A 6 10.65 5.23 4.12
C LYS A 6 10.24 4.67 5.48
N SER A 7 10.02 5.54 6.45
CA SER A 7 9.66 5.20 7.82
C SER A 7 8.39 5.91 8.25
N THR A 8 7.81 5.45 9.37
CA THR A 8 6.69 6.12 10.05
C THR A 8 7.15 7.24 10.99
N CYS A 9 8.45 7.55 11.02
CA CYS A 9 9.02 8.61 11.85
C CYS A 9 9.10 9.92 11.07
N TYR A 10 7.94 10.46 10.74
CA TYR A 10 7.81 11.80 10.18
C TYR A 10 6.61 12.48 10.81
N ALA A 11 6.61 13.81 10.77
CA ALA A 11 5.48 14.60 11.23
C ALA A 11 5.24 15.78 10.29
N PHE A 12 4.02 16.32 10.31
CA PHE A 12 3.72 17.59 9.68
C PHE A 12 3.92 18.71 10.71
N ASP A 13 4.56 19.81 10.31
CA ASP A 13 4.58 21.02 11.11
C ASP A 13 3.24 21.76 11.06
N ASN A 14 3.10 22.81 11.88
CA ASN A 14 1.89 23.64 11.91
C ASN A 14 1.61 24.40 10.59
N THR A 15 2.53 24.37 9.62
CA THR A 15 2.36 24.94 8.28
C THR A 15 2.02 23.89 7.21
N SER A 16 1.79 22.64 7.62
CA SER A 16 1.55 21.46 6.76
C SER A 16 2.77 21.08 5.92
N ARG A 17 3.98 21.34 6.39
CA ARG A 17 5.21 20.84 5.76
C ARG A 17 5.65 19.56 6.43
N ILE A 18 6.08 18.59 5.63
CA ILE A 18 6.64 17.35 6.17
C ILE A 18 8.04 17.58 6.74
N VAL A 19 8.30 17.00 7.90
CA VAL A 19 9.62 16.91 8.48
C VAL A 19 9.92 15.43 8.67
N ASP A 20 10.94 14.95 7.97
CA ASP A 20 11.38 13.57 8.02
C ASP A 20 12.39 13.41 9.15
N PHE A 21 12.11 12.47 10.06
CA PHE A 21 13.00 12.12 11.16
C PHE A 21 13.52 10.68 11.02
N THR A 22 13.51 10.12 9.81
CA THR A 22 13.99 8.75 9.54
C THR A 22 15.41 8.51 10.07
N GLU A 23 16.31 9.48 9.91
CA GLU A 23 17.68 9.41 10.42
C GLU A 23 17.77 9.40 11.96
N TRP A 24 16.72 9.87 12.64
CA TRP A 24 16.66 9.90 14.11
C TRP A 24 16.11 8.61 14.72
N ILE A 25 15.60 7.69 13.91
CA ILE A 25 14.99 6.45 14.41
C ILE A 25 16.00 5.69 15.25
N GLY A 26 15.60 5.36 16.47
CA GLY A 26 16.40 4.51 17.33
C GLY A 26 17.51 5.24 18.08
N HIS A 27 17.69 6.54 17.89
CA HIS A 27 18.62 7.34 18.69
C HIS A 27 18.22 7.32 20.16
N HIS A 28 19.23 7.16 21.03
CA HIS A 28 19.05 7.04 22.47
C HIS A 28 19.35 8.37 23.15
N PHE A 29 18.45 8.80 24.03
CA PHE A 29 18.60 9.97 24.87
C PHE A 29 18.48 9.56 26.31
N GLU A 30 19.52 9.83 27.10
CA GLU A 30 19.57 9.50 28.53
C GLU A 30 19.51 10.79 29.36
N TYR A 31 18.66 10.80 30.39
CA TYR A 31 18.56 11.89 31.36
C TYR A 31 19.27 11.51 32.66
N ASP A 32 20.08 12.44 33.22
CA ASP A 32 20.86 12.30 34.47
C ASP A 32 21.57 10.95 34.65
N GLY A 33 22.17 10.41 33.58
CA GLY A 33 23.12 9.31 33.66
C GLY A 33 22.56 7.92 33.99
N LYS A 34 21.22 7.71 33.91
CA LYS A 34 20.49 6.43 33.63
C LYS A 34 19.01 6.41 34.05
N ASP A 35 18.49 7.44 34.71
CA ASP A 35 17.15 7.40 35.32
C ASP A 35 16.02 7.33 34.30
N LEU A 36 16.23 7.88 33.11
CA LEU A 36 15.26 7.81 32.02
C LEU A 36 15.97 7.71 30.67
N VAL A 37 15.47 6.80 29.84
CA VAL A 37 15.96 6.57 28.48
C VAL A 37 14.80 6.71 27.50
N VAL A 38 14.98 7.56 26.50
CA VAL A 38 14.06 7.68 25.36
C VAL A 38 14.75 7.13 24.13
N ARG A 39 14.01 6.34 23.36
CA ARG A 39 14.42 5.94 22.01
C ARG A 39 13.48 6.59 21.00
N PHE A 40 14.03 7.41 20.13
CA PHE A 40 13.26 8.24 19.22
C PHE A 40 12.53 7.41 18.16
N CYS A 41 11.21 7.60 18.01
CA CYS A 41 10.33 6.86 17.08
C CYS A 41 10.45 5.33 17.10
N LYS A 42 10.95 4.74 18.19
CA LYS A 42 11.18 3.31 18.28
C LYS A 42 11.08 2.82 19.71
N ASP A 43 10.67 1.57 19.87
CA ASP A 43 10.61 0.91 21.18
C ASP A 43 12.02 0.64 21.73
N VAL A 44 12.18 0.76 23.04
CA VAL A 44 13.42 0.39 23.74
C VAL A 44 13.52 -1.15 23.78
N GLU A 45 14.43 -1.72 23.00
CA GLU A 45 14.56 -3.18 22.83
C GLU A 45 15.42 -3.84 23.92
N THR A 46 16.27 -3.09 24.62
CA THR A 46 17.17 -3.61 25.67
C THR A 46 16.48 -3.68 27.02
N ARG A 47 16.09 -4.89 27.44
CA ARG A 47 15.82 -5.22 28.85
C ARG A 47 17.10 -5.70 29.53
N SER A 48 17.81 -4.81 30.20
CA SER A 48 18.91 -5.21 31.10
C SER A 48 18.44 -5.25 32.55
N GLN A 49 17.92 -6.41 32.98
CA GLN A 49 17.66 -6.80 34.37
C GLN A 49 16.46 -6.13 35.10
N GLN A 50 15.99 -6.81 36.16
CA GLN A 50 14.91 -6.36 37.06
C GLN A 50 15.24 -4.96 37.61
N GLY A 51 14.43 -3.94 37.26
CA GLY A 51 14.59 -2.57 37.77
C GLY A 51 14.07 -1.45 36.87
N TYR A 52 13.83 -1.70 35.58
CA TYR A 52 13.29 -0.69 34.66
C TYR A 52 11.76 -0.67 34.66
N VAL A 53 11.19 0.52 34.52
CA VAL A 53 9.75 0.77 34.40
C VAL A 53 9.44 1.15 32.95
N ASP A 54 8.56 0.41 32.30
CA ASP A 54 8.11 0.69 30.93
C ASP A 54 7.04 1.79 30.93
N PHE A 55 7.29 2.88 30.20
CA PHE A 55 6.33 3.98 30.01
C PHE A 55 5.56 3.92 28.69
N GLY A 56 5.82 2.92 27.85
CA GLY A 56 5.03 2.62 26.68
C GLY A 56 5.82 2.48 25.39
N ARG A 57 5.08 2.09 24.35
CA ARG A 57 5.55 1.87 22.99
C ARG A 57 5.21 3.05 22.11
N TYR A 58 6.06 3.31 21.12
CA TYR A 58 5.84 4.40 20.18
C TYR A 58 4.48 4.23 19.47
N ASN A 59 3.67 5.29 19.45
CA ASN A 59 2.32 5.23 18.92
C ASN A 59 2.05 6.25 17.80
N HIS A 60 2.30 7.53 18.05
CA HIS A 60 2.03 8.58 17.07
C HIS A 60 3.01 9.75 17.20
N PHE A 61 3.06 10.54 16.13
CA PHE A 61 3.92 11.71 16.02
C PHE A 61 3.16 12.83 15.33
N VAL A 62 2.98 13.96 16.02
CA VAL A 62 2.13 15.08 15.59
C VAL A 62 2.82 16.42 15.82
N ALA A 63 2.27 17.48 15.22
CA ALA A 63 2.69 18.85 15.49
C ALA A 63 2.43 19.24 16.94
N GLY A 64 3.36 19.99 17.53
CA GLY A 64 3.23 20.60 18.85
C GLY A 64 2.57 21.97 18.81
N SER A 65 2.40 22.57 19.99
CA SER A 65 1.88 23.94 20.14
C SER A 65 2.73 24.76 21.10
N GLY A 66 2.67 26.09 20.97
CA GLY A 66 3.44 27.00 21.80
C GLY A 66 4.95 26.87 21.54
N ASN A 67 5.72 26.56 22.59
CA ASN A 67 7.18 26.41 22.50
C ASN A 67 7.63 25.01 22.04
N VAL A 68 6.68 24.08 21.84
CA VAL A 68 6.96 22.72 21.40
C VAL A 68 6.66 22.62 19.90
N ASN A 69 7.62 22.13 19.13
CA ASN A 69 7.48 21.98 17.68
C ASN A 69 6.74 20.70 17.31
N PHE A 70 7.04 19.58 17.97
CA PHE A 70 6.40 18.30 17.72
C PHE A 70 6.20 17.50 18.99
N VAL A 71 5.30 16.51 18.96
CA VAL A 71 4.99 15.65 20.11
C VAL A 71 4.98 14.19 19.66
N GLN A 72 5.74 13.35 20.36
CA GLN A 72 5.64 11.89 20.23
C GLN A 72 4.91 11.31 21.44
N GLY A 73 3.90 10.48 21.16
CA GLY A 73 3.16 9.76 22.19
C GLY A 73 3.60 8.30 22.28
N TYR A 74 3.80 7.85 23.52
CA TYR A 74 4.11 6.48 23.89
C TYR A 74 3.05 5.95 24.85
N TYR A 75 2.47 4.81 24.52
CA TYR A 75 1.32 4.25 25.24
C TYR A 75 1.51 2.78 25.57
N ARG A 76 0.68 2.26 26.48
CA ARG A 76 0.66 0.84 26.88
C ARG A 76 1.94 0.39 27.58
N GLY A 77 2.43 1.23 28.49
CA GLY A 77 3.51 0.88 29.40
C GLY A 77 3.04 -0.02 30.54
N ASP A 78 3.91 -0.19 31.55
CA ASP A 78 3.66 -1.04 32.71
C ASP A 78 2.45 -0.57 33.52
N LEU A 79 1.68 -1.53 34.05
CA LEU A 79 0.49 -1.29 34.85
C LEU A 79 0.75 -1.24 36.36
N SER A 80 1.90 -1.72 36.83
CA SER A 80 2.24 -1.78 38.26
C SER A 80 2.07 -0.41 38.91
N SER A 81 1.33 -0.28 40.03
CA SER A 81 1.06 1.01 40.69
C SER A 81 0.25 2.04 39.88
N CYS A 82 -0.28 1.65 38.71
CA CYS A 82 -1.06 2.49 37.79
C CYS A 82 -2.37 1.81 37.39
N GLU A 83 -2.85 0.87 38.21
CA GLU A 83 -4.01 0.02 37.91
C GLU A 83 -5.34 0.76 38.05
N THR A 84 -5.33 1.88 38.77
CA THR A 84 -6.51 2.69 39.10
C THR A 84 -6.78 3.81 38.09
N THR A 85 -5.88 4.07 37.14
CA THR A 85 -6.09 5.08 36.09
C THR A 85 -7.15 4.61 35.08
N TYR A 86 -7.88 5.58 34.50
CA TYR A 86 -8.94 5.34 33.53
C TYR A 86 -8.43 4.48 32.34
N ASP A 87 -9.25 3.52 31.93
CA ASP A 87 -9.09 2.66 30.74
C ASP A 87 -7.96 1.61 30.73
N LYS A 88 -7.30 1.31 31.87
CA LYS A 88 -6.22 0.28 31.94
C LYS A 88 -5.12 0.48 30.88
N LEU A 89 -4.90 1.72 30.45
CA LEU A 89 -3.96 2.02 29.37
C LEU A 89 -2.49 1.90 29.82
N GLY A 90 -2.25 1.69 31.12
CA GLY A 90 -0.91 1.60 31.70
C GLY A 90 -0.23 2.96 31.78
N ARG A 91 1.07 2.95 32.08
CA ARG A 91 1.90 4.15 32.00
C ARG A 91 1.94 4.71 30.58
N MET A 92 2.09 6.03 30.50
CA MET A 92 2.22 6.76 29.25
C MET A 92 3.41 7.71 29.30
N ALA A 93 4.01 7.95 28.14
CA ALA A 93 5.03 8.96 27.96
C ALA A 93 4.66 9.91 26.82
N GLN A 94 4.93 11.19 27.04
CA GLN A 94 4.86 12.22 26.01
C GLN A 94 6.23 12.86 25.86
N VAL A 95 6.79 12.81 24.66
CA VAL A 95 8.06 13.46 24.33
C VAL A 95 7.76 14.70 23.51
N ASN A 96 7.93 15.86 24.13
CA ASN A 96 7.85 17.17 23.50
C ASN A 96 9.18 17.48 22.83
N ILE A 97 9.14 17.74 21.54
CA ILE A 97 10.32 17.99 20.72
C ILE A 97 10.43 19.48 20.45
N ILE A 98 11.56 20.05 20.84
CA ILE A 98 11.91 21.44 20.65
C ILE A 98 13.03 21.49 19.62
N CYS A 99 12.80 22.19 18.52
CA CYS A 99 13.79 22.38 17.49
C CYS A 99 14.83 23.40 17.94
N GLY A 100 16.08 22.96 18.15
CA GLY A 100 17.19 23.79 18.55
C GLY A 100 17.84 23.31 19.85
N LYS A 101 17.93 24.21 20.84
CA LYS A 101 18.64 23.98 22.11
C LYS A 101 17.69 24.17 23.29
N CYS A 102 17.98 23.49 24.40
CA CYS A 102 17.29 23.75 25.66
C CYS A 102 17.49 25.19 26.12
N LEU A 103 16.45 25.82 26.67
CA LEU A 103 16.50 27.16 27.24
C LEU A 103 17.56 27.30 28.35
N ASN A 104 17.83 26.21 29.06
CA ASN A 104 18.78 26.18 30.18
C ASN A 104 20.24 26.00 29.74
N GLY A 105 20.52 25.81 28.45
CA GLY A 105 21.89 25.64 27.92
C GLY A 105 22.57 24.31 28.29
N ASN A 106 21.85 23.36 28.89
CA ASN A 106 22.40 22.08 29.36
C ASN A 106 22.80 21.11 28.23
N CYS A 107 22.28 21.27 27.00
CA CYS A 107 22.71 20.44 25.87
C CYS A 107 24.11 20.84 25.38
N LYS A 108 25.07 19.92 25.52
CA LYS A 108 26.44 20.06 25.00
C LYS A 108 26.78 19.13 23.83
N GLY A 109 25.78 18.48 23.21
CA GLY A 109 25.98 17.53 22.11
C GLY A 109 25.37 17.98 20.78
N GLU A 110 25.92 17.46 19.68
CA GLU A 110 25.38 17.67 18.31
C GLU A 110 24.07 16.92 18.07
N LEU A 111 23.83 15.82 18.78
CA LEU A 111 22.65 14.95 18.61
C LEU A 111 21.42 15.40 19.43
N GLY A 112 21.49 16.52 20.16
CA GLY A 112 20.40 16.94 21.05
C GLY A 112 20.48 16.33 22.45
N CYS A 113 19.59 16.75 23.36
CA CYS A 113 19.52 16.23 24.73
C CYS A 113 18.15 16.47 25.38
N ILE A 114 17.89 15.76 26.48
CA ILE A 114 16.69 15.97 27.31
C ILE A 114 16.88 17.22 28.18
N CYS A 115 15.95 18.16 28.07
CA CYS A 115 15.96 19.44 28.80
C CYS A 115 15.36 19.33 30.19
N SER A 116 14.24 18.63 30.29
CA SER A 116 13.45 18.50 31.52
C SER A 116 12.60 17.24 31.44
N VAL A 117 12.39 16.63 32.60
CA VAL A 117 11.47 15.51 32.77
C VAL A 117 10.52 15.87 33.90
N THR A 118 9.22 15.74 33.64
CA THR A 118 8.16 15.92 34.63
C THR A 118 7.41 14.62 34.79
N TYR A 119 7.39 14.10 36.01
CA TYR A 119 6.64 12.89 36.36
C TYR A 119 5.33 13.27 37.03
N ASP A 120 4.23 12.77 36.50
CA ASP A 120 2.94 12.79 37.18
C ASP A 120 2.62 11.38 37.69
N SER A 121 2.86 11.16 38.97
CA SER A 121 2.60 9.87 39.63
C SER A 121 1.10 9.58 39.78
N THR A 122 0.24 10.59 39.73
CA THR A 122 -1.22 10.40 39.88
C THR A 122 -1.85 9.94 38.57
N LEU A 123 -1.33 10.43 37.44
CA LEU A 123 -1.77 10.07 36.09
C LEU A 123 -0.91 8.99 35.46
N CYS A 124 0.15 8.52 36.13
CA CYS A 124 1.11 7.57 35.59
C CYS A 124 1.68 7.98 34.24
N TRP A 125 1.93 9.28 34.13
CA TRP A 125 2.33 9.94 32.91
C TRP A 125 3.68 10.62 33.10
N VAL A 126 4.58 10.48 32.14
CA VAL A 126 5.82 11.23 32.10
C VAL A 126 5.83 12.16 30.88
N GLN A 127 6.18 13.42 31.11
CA GLN A 127 6.40 14.40 30.06
C GLN A 127 7.89 14.72 29.98
N ILE A 128 8.46 14.59 28.78
CA ILE A 128 9.88 14.75 28.52
C ILE A 128 10.04 15.84 27.47
N ASP A 129 10.79 16.90 27.81
CA ASP A 129 11.14 17.92 26.83
C ASP A 129 12.51 17.58 26.24
N LEU A 130 12.54 17.30 24.95
CA LEU A 130 13.71 16.89 24.19
C LEU A 130 14.08 17.99 23.19
N ALA A 131 15.30 18.50 23.24
CA ALA A 131 15.81 19.42 22.24
C ALA A 131 16.68 18.69 21.22
N ILE A 132 16.33 18.79 19.94
CA ILE A 132 17.12 18.25 18.83
C ILE A 132 17.31 19.31 17.74
N PRO A 133 18.41 19.24 16.96
CA PRO A 133 18.52 20.01 15.73
C PRO A 133 17.56 19.44 14.68
N CYS A 134 16.39 20.07 14.54
CA CYS A 134 15.44 19.71 13.49
C CYS A 134 16.00 20.10 12.11
N GLU A 135 15.76 19.24 11.12
CA GLU A 135 16.03 19.56 9.74
C GLU A 135 15.07 20.62 9.20
N LYS A 136 15.44 21.22 8.06
CA LYS A 136 14.58 22.20 7.40
C LYS A 136 13.30 21.52 6.93
N PRO A 137 12.12 22.12 7.18
CA PRO A 137 10.86 21.55 6.71
C PRO A 137 10.86 21.36 5.20
N GLY A 138 10.33 20.22 4.78
CA GLY A 138 10.22 19.84 3.38
C GLY A 138 9.11 20.58 2.63
N PRO A 139 8.62 19.99 1.52
CA PRO A 139 7.50 20.54 0.76
C PRO A 139 6.23 20.62 1.61
N ARG A 140 5.36 21.57 1.23
CA ARG A 140 4.06 21.74 1.87
C ARG A 140 3.05 20.79 1.23
N ILE A 141 2.42 19.97 2.06
CA ILE A 141 1.53 18.90 1.63
C ILE A 141 0.09 19.26 1.94
N PHE A 142 -0.80 18.79 1.08
CA PHE A 142 -2.23 18.99 1.23
C PHE A 142 -2.84 17.94 2.19
N GLU A 143 -2.68 18.20 3.49
CA GLU A 143 -3.12 17.30 4.57
C GLU A 143 -4.63 17.02 4.52
N GLY A 144 -5.03 15.77 4.72
CA GLY A 144 -6.44 15.35 4.68
C GLY A 144 -7.02 15.19 3.28
N PHE A 145 -6.19 15.26 2.24
CA PHE A 145 -6.56 14.86 0.88
C PHE A 145 -6.22 13.40 0.61
N THR A 146 -7.19 12.64 0.13
CA THR A 146 -7.04 11.21 -0.14
C THR A 146 -7.55 10.90 -1.55
N VAL A 147 -6.82 10.04 -2.26
CA VAL A 147 -7.23 9.46 -3.54
C VAL A 147 -7.15 7.95 -3.42
N GLY A 148 -8.21 7.23 -3.77
CA GLY A 148 -8.23 5.78 -3.73
C GLY A 148 -9.16 5.17 -4.76
N PHE A 149 -9.16 3.83 -4.87
CA PHE A 149 -10.03 3.13 -5.81
C PHE A 149 -11.47 3.09 -5.32
N ASN A 150 -12.41 3.21 -6.25
CA ASN A 150 -13.85 3.13 -6.01
C ASN A 150 -14.42 1.82 -6.57
N PRO A 151 -15.17 1.02 -5.77
CA PRO A 151 -15.53 1.22 -4.35
C PRO A 151 -14.32 1.10 -3.40
N ARG A 152 -14.38 1.81 -2.26
CA ARG A 152 -13.25 2.05 -1.35
C ARG A 152 -12.51 0.77 -0.96
N SER A 153 -11.39 0.51 -1.60
CA SER A 153 -10.52 -0.65 -1.33
C SER A 153 -9.15 -0.22 -0.83
N TRP A 154 -8.40 0.53 -1.66
CA TRP A 154 -7.03 0.94 -1.39
C TRP A 154 -6.82 2.42 -1.67
N GLU A 155 -5.96 3.06 -0.87
CA GLU A 155 -5.60 4.47 -0.99
C GLU A 155 -4.27 4.59 -1.75
N ILE A 156 -4.30 5.31 -2.88
CA ILE A 156 -3.12 5.63 -3.71
C ILE A 156 -2.40 6.84 -3.13
N VAL A 157 -3.18 7.80 -2.62
CA VAL A 157 -2.69 8.98 -1.93
C VAL A 157 -3.43 9.06 -0.60
N ALA A 158 -2.68 9.21 0.49
CA ALA A 158 -3.23 9.46 1.81
C ALA A 158 -2.60 10.72 2.40
N ASN A 159 -3.43 11.63 2.91
CA ASN A 159 -3.00 12.93 3.44
C ASN A 159 -2.10 13.74 2.48
N GLY A 160 -2.39 13.70 1.18
CA GLY A 160 -1.61 14.39 0.15
C GLY A 160 -0.26 13.74 -0.19
N ILE A 161 0.03 12.57 0.39
CA ILE A 161 1.26 11.80 0.17
C ILE A 161 0.96 10.58 -0.69
N THR A 162 1.73 10.41 -1.76
CA THR A 162 1.65 9.23 -2.63
C THR A 162 2.19 8.00 -1.92
N GLN A 163 1.39 6.93 -1.90
CA GLN A 163 1.73 5.66 -1.27
C GLN A 163 2.73 4.87 -2.11
N LEU A 164 3.44 3.95 -1.45
CA LEU A 164 4.39 3.04 -2.09
C LEU A 164 3.69 2.20 -3.16
N GLY A 165 4.33 2.02 -4.31
CA GLY A 165 3.78 1.34 -5.49
C GLY A 165 3.24 2.31 -6.56
N TYR A 166 2.96 3.55 -6.19
CA TYR A 166 2.37 4.57 -7.09
C TYR A 166 3.29 5.79 -7.29
N GLU A 167 4.49 5.77 -6.71
CA GLU A 167 5.52 6.79 -6.92
C GLU A 167 6.34 6.57 -8.19
N ARG A 168 6.39 5.32 -8.69
CA ARG A 168 7.15 4.86 -9.85
C ARG A 168 6.43 3.71 -10.55
N VAL A 169 6.89 3.38 -11.75
CA VAL A 169 6.42 2.22 -12.50
C VAL A 169 6.82 0.93 -11.78
N HIS A 170 5.81 0.20 -11.28
CA HIS A 170 5.98 -1.11 -10.69
C HIS A 170 5.09 -2.12 -11.43
N PRO A 171 5.65 -3.14 -12.10
CA PRO A 171 4.87 -4.10 -12.90
C PRO A 171 3.77 -4.82 -12.09
N GLU A 172 3.98 -5.00 -10.80
CA GLU A 172 3.06 -5.66 -9.87
C GLU A 172 1.74 -4.87 -9.67
N PHE A 173 1.76 -3.54 -9.87
CA PHE A 173 0.59 -2.67 -9.73
C PHE A 173 -0.03 -2.29 -11.08
N SER A 174 0.25 -3.06 -12.13
CA SER A 174 -0.23 -2.79 -13.49
C SER A 174 -1.62 -3.36 -13.77
N PHE A 175 -2.46 -2.53 -14.38
CA PHE A 175 -3.76 -2.93 -14.87
C PHE A 175 -3.63 -3.71 -16.18
N GLY A 176 -4.26 -4.87 -16.24
CA GLY A 176 -4.28 -5.74 -17.42
C GLY A 176 -5.09 -5.15 -18.57
N THR A 177 -4.87 -5.64 -19.80
CA THR A 177 -5.54 -5.16 -21.03
C THR A 177 -7.07 -5.09 -20.90
N GLU A 178 -7.69 -6.09 -20.26
CA GLU A 178 -9.15 -6.22 -20.10
C GLU A 178 -9.80 -5.08 -19.29
N GLN A 179 -9.05 -4.40 -18.41
CA GLN A 179 -9.57 -3.30 -17.61
C GLN A 179 -9.55 -2.00 -18.43
N THR A 180 -10.70 -1.62 -18.98
CA THR A 180 -10.86 -0.45 -19.86
C THR A 180 -11.12 0.86 -19.12
N HIS A 181 -11.58 0.78 -17.87
CA HIS A 181 -11.89 1.94 -17.05
C HIS A 181 -11.52 1.69 -15.58
N LEU A 182 -11.18 2.78 -14.90
CA LEU A 182 -10.81 2.80 -13.50
C LEU A 182 -11.53 3.96 -12.83
N SER A 183 -12.20 3.72 -11.70
CA SER A 183 -12.84 4.78 -10.93
C SER A 183 -12.03 5.07 -9.67
N LEU A 184 -11.64 6.33 -9.51
CA LEU A 184 -10.95 6.85 -8.33
C LEU A 184 -11.90 7.75 -7.55
N TYR A 185 -11.96 7.59 -6.24
CA TYR A 185 -12.61 8.58 -5.37
C TYR A 185 -11.56 9.55 -4.85
N MET A 186 -11.97 10.80 -4.66
CA MET A 186 -11.16 11.85 -4.04
C MET A 186 -11.94 12.48 -2.90
N THR A 187 -11.28 12.68 -1.77
CA THR A 187 -11.82 13.35 -0.59
C THR A 187 -10.85 14.39 -0.07
N ALA A 188 -11.36 15.48 0.47
CA ALA A 188 -10.59 16.50 1.16
C ALA A 188 -11.36 16.99 2.40
N ARG A 189 -10.67 17.63 3.34
CA ARG A 189 -11.33 18.42 4.39
C ARG A 189 -12.18 19.51 3.75
N SER A 190 -13.42 19.68 4.21
CA SER A 190 -14.38 20.63 3.62
C SER A 190 -13.88 22.08 3.60
N SER A 191 -13.08 22.49 4.58
CA SER A 191 -12.46 23.81 4.64
C SER A 191 -11.40 24.05 3.57
N LEU A 192 -10.83 22.97 3.00
CA LEU A 192 -9.73 23.02 2.04
C LEU A 192 -10.16 22.54 0.65
N SER A 193 -11.33 21.93 0.50
CA SER A 193 -11.79 21.29 -0.75
C SER A 193 -11.80 22.23 -1.96
N GLY A 194 -12.05 23.53 -1.73
CA GLY A 194 -12.06 24.55 -2.78
C GLY A 194 -10.68 24.81 -3.40
N LEU A 195 -9.59 24.40 -2.73
CA LEU A 195 -8.22 24.57 -3.23
C LEU A 195 -7.83 23.46 -4.23
N VAL A 196 -8.59 22.37 -4.31
CA VAL A 196 -8.33 21.26 -5.24
C VAL A 196 -8.69 21.70 -6.65
N GLY A 197 -7.69 21.74 -7.52
CA GLY A 197 -7.87 22.07 -8.92
C GLY A 197 -8.18 20.86 -9.79
N LYS A 198 -8.33 21.13 -11.09
CA LYS A 198 -8.66 20.11 -12.09
C LYS A 198 -7.49 19.14 -12.33
N PRO A 199 -7.71 17.81 -12.30
CA PRO A 199 -6.67 16.83 -12.61
C PRO A 199 -6.17 16.92 -14.06
N ASN A 200 -4.89 16.62 -14.25
CA ASN A 200 -4.23 16.49 -15.55
C ASN A 200 -3.58 15.10 -15.68
N VAL A 201 -3.44 14.59 -16.90
CA VAL A 201 -2.85 13.28 -17.21
C VAL A 201 -1.69 13.47 -18.17
N LYS A 202 -0.60 12.74 -17.91
CA LYS A 202 0.50 12.55 -18.84
C LYS A 202 0.71 11.05 -19.05
N VAL A 203 0.90 10.63 -20.29
CA VAL A 203 1.10 9.23 -20.66
C VAL A 203 2.50 9.08 -21.22
N ASN A 204 3.23 8.06 -20.79
CA ASN A 204 4.55 7.74 -21.29
C ASN A 204 4.62 6.24 -21.65
N PRO A 205 4.96 5.88 -22.90
CA PRO A 205 5.16 6.76 -24.05
C PRO A 205 3.85 7.37 -24.55
N ASP A 206 3.92 8.58 -25.10
CA ASP A 206 2.77 9.39 -25.54
C ASP A 206 1.93 8.74 -26.65
N ASN A 207 2.48 7.74 -27.35
CA ASN A 207 1.82 7.05 -28.46
C ASN A 207 1.43 5.62 -28.07
N GLY A 208 0.19 5.23 -28.34
CA GLY A 208 -0.29 3.85 -28.23
C GLY A 208 -1.29 3.58 -27.11
N LEU A 209 -1.51 4.56 -26.22
CA LEU A 209 -2.52 4.53 -25.17
C LEU A 209 -3.18 5.91 -25.10
N ASP A 210 -4.47 5.97 -25.43
CA ASP A 210 -5.29 7.18 -25.26
C ASP A 210 -6.05 7.13 -23.94
N ILE A 211 -6.20 8.29 -23.29
CA ILE A 211 -6.80 8.41 -21.97
C ILE A 211 -7.83 9.53 -21.93
N HIS A 212 -9.02 9.19 -21.48
CA HIS A 212 -10.11 10.14 -21.27
C HIS A 212 -10.52 10.16 -19.80
N LEU A 213 -10.42 11.34 -19.19
CA LEU A 213 -10.93 11.59 -17.84
C LEU A 213 -12.41 12.00 -17.89
N SER A 214 -13.23 11.36 -17.07
CA SER A 214 -14.64 11.73 -16.87
C SER A 214 -15.03 11.69 -15.37
N GLY A 215 -16.29 12.00 -15.06
CA GLY A 215 -16.79 12.08 -13.69
C GLY A 215 -16.68 13.48 -13.06
N SER A 216 -17.17 13.62 -11.83
CA SER A 216 -17.23 14.92 -11.12
C SER A 216 -15.84 15.50 -10.86
N GLY A 217 -14.83 14.65 -10.61
CA GLY A 217 -13.45 15.07 -10.43
C GLY A 217 -12.83 15.66 -11.69
N ALA A 218 -13.14 15.12 -12.87
CA ALA A 218 -12.63 15.62 -14.16
C ALA A 218 -13.17 17.02 -14.51
N HIS A 219 -14.33 17.39 -13.98
CA HIS A 219 -14.92 18.72 -14.16
C HIS A 219 -14.40 19.75 -13.14
N GLY A 220 -13.55 19.33 -12.19
CA GLY A 220 -13.01 20.20 -11.16
C GLY A 220 -13.97 20.45 -9.99
N ASN A 221 -14.94 19.57 -9.76
CA ASN A 221 -15.79 19.67 -8.57
C ASN A 221 -14.94 19.43 -7.32
N SER A 222 -15.17 20.22 -6.26
CA SER A 222 -14.42 20.14 -5.02
C SER A 222 -14.76 18.87 -4.22
N PRO A 223 -13.77 18.02 -3.89
CA PRO A 223 -14.00 16.80 -3.11
C PRO A 223 -14.21 17.11 -1.64
N THR A 224 -15.19 16.48 -0.99
CA THR A 224 -15.35 16.55 0.47
C THR A 224 -15.41 15.15 1.08
N THR A 225 -15.10 15.01 2.37
CA THR A 225 -15.21 13.73 3.08
C THR A 225 -16.64 13.17 3.09
N LEU A 226 -17.66 14.03 3.11
CA LEU A 226 -19.07 13.64 3.08
C LEU A 226 -19.61 13.42 1.66
N SER A 227 -19.06 14.13 0.68
CA SER A 227 -19.40 14.00 -0.74
C SER A 227 -18.12 13.85 -1.56
N PRO A 228 -17.59 12.60 -1.66
CA PRO A 228 -16.41 12.31 -2.46
C PRO A 228 -16.67 12.60 -3.94
N THR A 229 -15.68 13.14 -4.64
CA THR A 229 -15.75 13.28 -6.11
C THR A 229 -15.15 12.06 -6.77
N ILE A 230 -15.74 11.64 -7.90
CA ILE A 230 -15.27 10.49 -8.65
C ILE A 230 -14.54 10.96 -9.90
N LEU A 231 -13.31 10.48 -10.07
CA LEU A 231 -12.51 10.63 -11.27
C LEU A 231 -12.48 9.27 -11.97
N VAL A 232 -13.09 9.19 -13.16
CA VAL A 232 -13.07 7.99 -13.98
C VAL A 232 -11.98 8.15 -15.04
N VAL A 233 -11.05 7.22 -15.05
CA VAL A 233 -9.98 7.13 -16.04
C VAL A 233 -10.37 6.05 -17.04
N ASN A 234 -10.65 6.44 -18.28
CA ASN A 234 -10.93 5.52 -19.38
C ASN A 234 -9.69 5.40 -20.25
N TRP A 235 -9.32 4.17 -20.59
CA TRP A 235 -8.04 3.84 -21.23
C TRP A 235 -8.34 3.09 -22.53
N ILE A 236 -7.82 3.58 -23.65
CA ILE A 236 -8.01 2.98 -24.97
C ILE A 236 -6.63 2.54 -25.49
N CYS A 237 -6.40 1.23 -25.52
CA CYS A 237 -5.18 0.65 -26.07
C CYS A 237 -5.21 0.71 -27.60
N GLU A 238 -4.36 1.54 -28.21
CA GLU A 238 -4.21 1.60 -29.67
C GLU A 238 -3.10 0.68 -30.17
N LYS A 239 -2.02 0.53 -29.39
CA LYS A 239 -0.86 -0.29 -29.73
C LYS A 239 -0.50 -1.23 -28.58
N ALA A 240 -0.34 -2.50 -28.90
CA ALA A 240 0.14 -3.48 -27.95
C ALA A 240 1.66 -3.34 -27.73
N ARG A 241 2.11 -3.55 -26.49
CA ARG A 241 3.50 -3.39 -26.07
C ARG A 241 3.84 -4.37 -24.96
N GLY A 242 5.04 -4.94 -24.99
CA GLY A 242 5.53 -5.86 -23.96
C GLY A 242 5.92 -5.22 -22.62
N SER A 243 5.95 -3.89 -22.54
CA SER A 243 6.19 -3.15 -21.30
C SER A 243 5.00 -2.22 -21.01
N PRO A 244 4.61 -2.04 -19.74
CA PRO A 244 3.46 -1.21 -19.38
C PRO A 244 3.65 0.25 -19.79
N TYR A 245 2.53 0.92 -20.09
CA TYR A 245 2.43 2.36 -20.20
C TYR A 245 2.38 2.96 -18.79
N GLU A 246 3.07 4.09 -18.64
CA GLU A 246 3.09 4.91 -17.44
C GLU A 246 2.08 6.04 -17.59
N VAL A 247 1.18 6.18 -16.63
CA VAL A 247 0.14 7.21 -16.62
C VAL A 247 0.26 8.01 -15.35
N THR A 248 0.83 9.21 -15.49
CA THR A 248 0.98 10.15 -14.38
C THR A 248 -0.27 11.01 -14.28
N ILE A 249 -0.98 10.90 -13.17
CA ILE A 249 -2.11 11.77 -12.83
C ILE A 249 -1.62 12.82 -11.85
N SER A 250 -1.80 14.10 -12.19
CA SER A 250 -1.42 15.25 -11.37
C SER A 250 -2.67 16.03 -10.97
N ILE A 251 -2.85 16.25 -9.67
CA ILE A 251 -3.96 17.01 -9.10
C ILE A 251 -3.36 18.25 -8.42
N PRO A 252 -3.53 19.44 -9.01
CA PRO A 252 -3.01 20.66 -8.42
C PRO A 252 -3.82 21.07 -7.18
N ALA A 253 -3.16 21.66 -6.20
CA ALA A 253 -3.79 22.25 -5.03
C ALA A 253 -3.20 23.65 -4.78
N GLU A 254 -4.06 24.67 -4.66
CA GLU A 254 -3.62 26.05 -4.53
C GLU A 254 -2.84 26.28 -3.22
N GLY A 255 -1.58 26.72 -3.34
CA GLY A 255 -0.71 26.98 -2.19
C GLY A 255 -0.04 25.74 -1.58
N TYR A 256 -0.11 24.59 -2.26
CA TYR A 256 0.51 23.31 -1.88
C TYR A 256 1.25 22.69 -3.07
N GLU A 257 2.08 21.68 -2.81
CA GLU A 257 2.63 20.86 -3.88
C GLU A 257 1.52 20.06 -4.57
N PRO A 258 1.57 19.91 -5.92
CA PRO A 258 0.62 19.08 -6.63
C PRO A 258 0.77 17.62 -6.20
N VAL A 259 -0.37 16.97 -6.03
CA VAL A 259 -0.45 15.55 -5.72
C VAL A 259 -0.31 14.79 -7.03
N GLU A 260 0.77 14.03 -7.19
CA GLU A 260 0.99 13.24 -8.40
C GLU A 260 1.25 11.79 -8.05
N PHE A 261 0.62 10.90 -8.80
CA PHE A 261 0.78 9.45 -8.68
C PHE A 261 0.78 8.81 -10.06
N ILE A 262 1.39 7.64 -10.14
CA ILE A 262 1.59 6.89 -11.37
C ILE A 262 0.72 5.65 -11.34
N LEU A 263 -0.02 5.43 -12.41
CA LEU A 263 -0.75 4.22 -12.69
C LEU A 263 -0.13 3.53 -13.90
N THR A 264 -0.05 2.21 -13.87
CA THR A 264 0.56 1.41 -14.93
C THR A 264 -0.48 0.59 -15.68
N LYS A 265 -0.38 0.55 -17.01
CA LYS A 265 -1.32 -0.18 -17.88
C LYS A 265 -0.60 -1.04 -18.88
N THR A 266 -0.93 -2.33 -18.94
CA THR A 266 -0.50 -3.21 -20.02
C THR A 266 -1.55 -3.24 -21.13
N CYS A 267 -1.06 -3.22 -22.37
CA CYS A 267 -1.85 -3.43 -23.58
C CYS A 267 -1.20 -4.58 -24.34
N GLU A 268 -1.79 -5.76 -24.27
CA GLU A 268 -1.33 -6.95 -24.98
C GLU A 268 -2.26 -7.26 -26.15
N TYR A 269 -1.73 -7.95 -27.16
CA TYR A 269 -2.60 -8.55 -28.17
C TYR A 269 -3.47 -9.59 -27.49
N LYS A 270 -4.78 -9.56 -27.77
CA LYS A 270 -5.70 -10.59 -27.34
C LYS A 270 -5.16 -11.93 -27.87
N GLN A 271 -4.55 -12.73 -27.00
CA GLN A 271 -4.15 -14.08 -27.37
C GLN A 271 -5.42 -14.89 -27.55
N SER A 272 -6.00 -14.85 -28.75
CA SER A 272 -7.09 -15.74 -29.17
C SER A 272 -6.62 -17.20 -29.36
N GLY A 273 -5.49 -17.56 -28.76
CA GLY A 273 -4.82 -18.85 -28.91
C GLY A 273 -5.64 -20.00 -28.38
N TRP A 274 -6.40 -19.79 -27.30
CA TRP A 274 -7.25 -20.83 -26.70
C TRP A 274 -8.43 -21.23 -27.60
N ALA A 275 -9.06 -20.26 -28.28
CA ALA A 275 -10.15 -20.55 -29.21
C ALA A 275 -9.64 -21.29 -30.47
N THR A 276 -8.48 -20.89 -31.00
CA THR A 276 -7.87 -21.59 -32.14
C THR A 276 -7.39 -22.98 -31.76
N PHE A 277 -6.80 -23.17 -30.58
CA PHE A 277 -6.34 -24.48 -30.11
C PHE A 277 -7.52 -25.44 -29.90
N GLY A 278 -8.64 -24.95 -29.38
CA GLY A 278 -9.89 -25.72 -29.27
C GLY A 278 -10.45 -26.16 -30.63
N ILE A 279 -10.45 -25.27 -31.63
CA ILE A 279 -10.91 -25.59 -32.99
C ILE A 279 -9.99 -26.62 -33.66
N PHE A 280 -8.67 -26.43 -33.59
CA PHE A 280 -7.71 -27.38 -34.15
C PHE A 280 -7.79 -28.75 -33.46
N SER A 281 -7.96 -28.78 -32.14
CA SER A 281 -8.18 -30.01 -31.38
C SER A 281 -9.47 -30.73 -31.81
N CYS A 282 -10.57 -30.00 -32.00
CA CYS A 282 -11.85 -30.56 -32.43
C CYS A 282 -11.78 -31.15 -33.85
N ILE A 283 -11.14 -30.43 -34.79
CA ILE A 283 -10.93 -30.92 -36.16
C ILE A 283 -10.07 -32.20 -36.15
N PHE A 284 -9.02 -32.25 -35.33
CA PHE A 284 -8.14 -33.40 -35.23
C PHE A 284 -8.86 -34.64 -34.66
N MET A 285 -9.70 -34.45 -33.64
CA MET A 285 -10.55 -35.51 -33.09
C MET A 285 -11.49 -36.09 -34.14
N VAL A 286 -12.22 -35.24 -34.88
CA VAL A 286 -13.17 -35.68 -35.92
C VAL A 286 -12.46 -36.42 -37.05
N LEU A 287 -11.31 -35.92 -37.52
CA LEU A 287 -10.52 -36.58 -38.56
C LEU A 287 -9.99 -37.93 -38.09
N SER A 288 -9.50 -38.03 -36.85
CA SER A 288 -9.03 -39.30 -36.29
C SER A 288 -10.15 -40.32 -36.21
N THR A 289 -11.36 -39.92 -35.78
CA THR A 289 -12.51 -40.83 -35.74
C THR A 289 -12.92 -41.28 -37.14
N ALA A 290 -12.96 -40.36 -38.11
CA ALA A 290 -13.28 -40.68 -39.50
C ALA A 290 -12.26 -41.63 -40.14
N PHE A 291 -10.96 -41.42 -39.91
CA PHE A 291 -9.91 -42.32 -40.39
C PHE A 291 -9.96 -43.69 -39.69
N CYS A 292 -10.25 -43.75 -38.38
CA CYS A 292 -10.43 -45.02 -37.68
C CYS A 292 -11.64 -45.80 -38.24
N CYS A 293 -12.80 -45.16 -38.39
CA CYS A 293 -14.00 -45.81 -38.93
C CYS A 293 -13.83 -46.19 -40.42
N GLY A 294 -13.20 -45.32 -41.22
CA GLY A 294 -12.91 -45.57 -42.63
C GLY A 294 -11.88 -46.68 -42.84
N GLY A 295 -10.83 -46.72 -42.02
CA GLY A 295 -9.84 -47.80 -42.01
C GLY A 295 -10.46 -49.14 -41.59
N PHE A 296 -11.38 -49.13 -40.62
CA PHE A 296 -12.11 -50.33 -40.21
C PHE A 296 -13.03 -50.86 -41.34
N TYR A 297 -13.74 -49.96 -42.02
CA TYR A 297 -14.59 -50.33 -43.16
C TYR A 297 -13.75 -50.86 -44.33
N TYR A 298 -12.67 -50.18 -44.70
CA TYR A 298 -11.78 -50.60 -45.79
C TYR A 298 -11.15 -51.96 -45.52
N LYS A 299 -10.68 -52.20 -44.29
CA LYS A 299 -10.08 -53.47 -43.86
C LYS A 299 -11.10 -54.62 -43.81
N SER A 300 -12.33 -54.35 -43.33
CA SER A 300 -13.40 -55.36 -43.31
C SER A 300 -13.90 -55.80 -44.70
N ARG A 301 -13.74 -54.96 -45.74
CA ARG A 301 -14.24 -55.26 -47.10
C ARG A 301 -13.23 -55.95 -48.00
N PHE A 302 -11.93 -55.71 -47.80
CA PHE A 302 -10.86 -56.21 -48.69
C PHE A 302 -9.98 -57.31 -48.10
N GLU A 303 -9.85 -57.44 -46.76
CA GLU A 303 -8.96 -58.44 -46.13
C GLU A 303 -9.67 -59.57 -45.37
N GLY A 304 -11.00 -59.57 -45.28
CA GLY A 304 -11.74 -60.59 -44.53
C GLY A 304 -11.65 -60.42 -43.00
N LEU A 305 -12.58 -61.04 -42.29
CA LEU A 305 -12.90 -60.80 -40.87
C LEU A 305 -11.83 -61.23 -39.83
N ASP A 306 -10.64 -61.68 -40.24
CA ASP A 306 -9.63 -62.27 -39.35
C ASP A 306 -8.44 -61.35 -39.02
N ALA A 307 -8.63 -60.03 -39.02
CA ALA A 307 -7.62 -59.11 -38.50
C ALA A 307 -8.24 -57.91 -37.79
N LEU A 308 -8.69 -58.13 -36.56
CA LEU A 308 -8.88 -57.08 -35.55
C LEU A 308 -7.61 -56.97 -34.67
N PRO A 309 -6.56 -56.21 -35.06
CA PRO A 309 -5.52 -55.85 -34.11
C PRO A 309 -5.97 -54.63 -33.30
N GLY A 310 -5.89 -54.72 -31.97
CA GLY A 310 -5.91 -53.52 -31.11
C GLY A 310 -6.98 -53.43 -30.02
N MET A 311 -7.93 -54.37 -29.93
CA MET A 311 -8.88 -54.39 -28.80
C MET A 311 -8.20 -54.61 -27.44
N THR A 312 -7.03 -55.23 -27.42
CA THR A 312 -6.24 -55.44 -26.19
C THR A 312 -5.55 -54.18 -25.69
N ILE A 313 -5.16 -53.25 -26.57
CA ILE A 313 -4.48 -52.00 -26.18
C ILE A 313 -5.47 -50.98 -25.63
N LEU A 314 -6.67 -50.88 -26.24
CA LEU A 314 -7.74 -50.01 -25.74
C LEU A 314 -8.27 -50.47 -24.37
N SER A 315 -8.33 -51.78 -24.12
CA SER A 315 -8.69 -52.33 -22.79
C SER A 315 -7.63 -51.99 -21.74
N ALA A 316 -6.34 -52.12 -22.08
CA ALA A 316 -5.24 -51.82 -21.15
C ALA A 316 -5.11 -50.32 -20.82
N CYS A 317 -5.46 -49.43 -21.76
CA CYS A 317 -5.50 -47.98 -21.51
C CYS A 317 -6.74 -47.53 -20.71
N LEU A 318 -7.88 -48.22 -20.85
CA LEU A 318 -9.07 -47.93 -20.04
C LEU A 318 -8.94 -48.44 -18.60
N GLU A 319 -8.28 -49.58 -18.39
CA GLU A 319 -7.97 -50.08 -17.03
C GLU A 319 -6.97 -49.19 -16.28
N THR A 320 -6.04 -48.53 -16.98
CA THR A 320 -5.10 -47.57 -16.36
C THR A 320 -5.74 -46.22 -16.00
N VAL A 321 -6.91 -45.89 -16.56
CA VAL A 321 -7.67 -44.67 -16.22
C VAL A 321 -8.81 -44.98 -15.23
N SER A 322 -9.27 -46.24 -15.11
CA SER A 322 -10.36 -46.62 -14.21
C SER A 322 -9.93 -47.17 -12.86
N SER A 323 -8.66 -47.53 -12.66
CA SER A 323 -8.14 -48.03 -11.37
C SER A 323 -7.49 -46.92 -10.54
N GLU A 324 -8.25 -45.87 -10.22
CA GLU A 324 -8.04 -45.11 -8.98
C GLU A 324 -9.34 -44.36 -8.67
N ASN A 325 -10.24 -45.03 -7.95
CA ASN A 325 -11.31 -44.34 -7.26
C ASN A 325 -11.37 -44.86 -5.81
N ASN A 326 -11.18 -43.91 -4.89
CA ASN A 326 -11.63 -43.89 -3.50
C ASN A 326 -10.78 -44.64 -2.45
N GLN A 327 -10.07 -43.88 -1.60
CA GLN A 327 -10.47 -43.75 -0.18
C GLN A 327 -9.82 -42.52 0.49
N THR A 328 -10.67 -41.52 0.79
CA THR A 328 -10.70 -40.63 1.98
C THR A 328 -9.43 -39.90 2.47
N SER A 329 -9.50 -38.57 2.65
CA SER A 329 -9.71 -37.95 3.99
C SER A 329 -9.25 -36.49 4.10
N TRP A 330 -10.02 -35.69 4.86
CA TRP A 330 -9.75 -34.37 5.49
C TRP A 330 -10.00 -33.07 4.71
N ASP A 331 -11.14 -32.46 5.05
CA ASP A 331 -11.33 -31.08 5.55
C ASP A 331 -10.46 -29.91 5.03
N GLU A 332 -11.18 -28.94 4.46
CA GLU A 332 -11.21 -27.54 4.91
C GLU A 332 -9.92 -26.70 4.79
N ARG A 333 -9.85 -25.83 3.76
CA ARG A 333 -9.72 -24.36 3.94
C ARG A 333 -9.59 -23.56 2.62
N ASN A 334 -10.45 -22.54 2.56
CA ASN A 334 -10.24 -21.19 2.03
C ASN A 334 -10.02 -20.92 0.53
N TYR A 335 -11.04 -20.25 0.00
CA TYR A 335 -10.99 -19.13 -0.95
C TYR A 335 -9.62 -18.45 -1.05
N GLY A 336 -9.05 -18.47 -2.25
CA GLY A 336 -7.96 -17.59 -2.66
C GLY A 336 -8.53 -16.24 -3.11
N SER A 337 -8.17 -15.20 -2.38
CA SER A 337 -8.24 -13.79 -2.76
C SER A 337 -7.27 -13.47 -3.90
N ILE A 338 -7.67 -12.56 -4.79
CA ILE A 338 -6.78 -11.56 -5.41
C ILE A 338 -7.04 -10.25 -4.68
#